data_AF-A0A399QI84-F1
#
_entry.id   AF-A0A399QI84-F1
#
_cell.length_a   1.000
_cell.length_b   1.000
_cell.length_c   1.000
_cell.angle_alpha   90.00
_cell.angle_beta   90.00
_cell.angle_gamma   90.00
#
_symmetry.space_group_name_H-M   'P 1'
#
loop_
_entity.id
_entity.type
_entity.pdbx_description
1 polymer ?
#
loop_
_entity_poly.entity_id
_entity_poly.type
_entity_poly.pdbx_seq_one_letter_code
_entity_poly.pdbx_strand_id
1 'polypeptide(L)'
;GDHALASRHLAEWARLLPGAVVVEVVCHFTEPGESGSLRHAARMLELAEAHRIPAVLTNAVRYLEPDDALTGDVLDSAGTLRPLGSFRPQPNGQAWLKTPAEMQGIAREVAGASSLDRRAGEALLRATEELADRCHLDPDADLAWRKPKLPEKSVIGVTGDPDEALWRKAEAGVTERFGHVDEAMRQRVLARMRTELTTITGFGFATYFLTVADVCALMRDMGVRNQARGSGAGSLVNYLLRISNVDPLEHDLLFERFLGKVRSTLPDIDIDVESARRHEVYHRVFEKYGSNRVTLLSMQNTYRARGAARDAGLALDLDEQQIDFIAKNIWRFNAREFRAVLETKPELKPIADLVRDDPSIDLLVDLTERLDRLPRHISMHPCGVILGDSDLLSTSPVQPSGMGLPMSQFDKDDIDDMGLLKLDILGVRMQSTMAYALDEIHRIHGTRSAVAGGVPVDARYVHRDGRIELDEIPHDDEETFQAIRTTHTLGMFQIESPGQRELIGKMQPDVYEDLIADIS
;
A
#
# COMPACT_ATOMS: atom_id res chain seq x y z
N GLY A 1 -40.86 -13.05 -10.25
CA GLY A 1 -42.17 -13.54 -10.71
C GLY A 1 -43.29 -13.31 -9.71
N ASP A 2 -43.00 -13.36 -8.40
CA ASP A 2 -43.99 -13.13 -7.35
C ASP A 2 -44.08 -11.64 -6.97
N HIS A 3 -45.13 -10.97 -7.46
CA HIS A 3 -45.35 -9.53 -7.22
C HIS A 3 -45.72 -9.23 -5.76
N ALA A 4 -46.47 -10.12 -5.09
CA ALA A 4 -46.88 -9.90 -3.71
C ALA A 4 -45.65 -9.97 -2.77
N LEU A 5 -44.76 -10.91 -3.03
CA LEU A 5 -43.49 -11.03 -2.31
C LEU A 5 -42.60 -9.80 -2.53
N ALA A 6 -42.42 -9.37 -3.78
CA ALA A 6 -41.62 -8.19 -4.11
C ALA A 6 -42.18 -6.91 -3.44
N SER A 7 -43.49 -6.72 -3.51
CA SER A 7 -44.21 -5.61 -2.87
C SER A 7 -44.01 -5.60 -1.36
N ARG A 8 -44.11 -6.76 -0.70
CA ARG A 8 -43.86 -6.88 0.75
C ARG A 8 -42.42 -6.53 1.11
N HIS A 9 -41.44 -7.03 0.35
CA HIS A 9 -40.02 -6.73 0.61
C HIS A 9 -39.68 -5.26 0.38
N LEU A 10 -40.22 -4.64 -0.67
CA LEU A 10 -40.01 -3.23 -0.93
C LEU A 10 -40.58 -2.35 0.19
N ALA A 11 -41.81 -2.65 0.64
CA ALA A 11 -42.43 -1.95 1.77
C ALA A 11 -41.63 -2.12 3.08
N GLU A 12 -41.06 -3.31 3.30
CA GLU A 12 -40.21 -3.57 4.46
C GLU A 12 -38.93 -2.72 4.42
N TRP A 13 -38.23 -2.68 3.28
CA TRP A 13 -37.05 -1.84 3.10
C TRP A 13 -37.37 -0.35 3.26
N ALA A 14 -38.47 0.12 2.65
CA ALA A 14 -38.88 1.52 2.75
C ALA A 14 -39.21 1.93 4.20
N ARG A 15 -39.70 0.99 5.02
CA ARG A 15 -39.93 1.21 6.45
C ARG A 15 -38.61 1.26 7.24
N LEU A 16 -37.63 0.44 6.88
CA LEU A 16 -36.31 0.39 7.55
C LEU A 16 -35.44 1.60 7.20
N LEU A 17 -35.53 2.10 5.96
CA LEU A 17 -34.69 3.16 5.41
C LEU A 17 -35.53 4.26 4.75
N PRO A 18 -36.34 5.00 5.54
CA PRO A 18 -37.28 5.98 4.99
C PRO A 18 -36.56 7.07 4.20
N GLY A 19 -36.95 7.27 2.94
CA GLY A 19 -36.37 8.28 2.04
C GLY A 19 -35.02 7.91 1.40
N ALA A 20 -34.44 6.77 1.75
CA ALA A 20 -33.15 6.28 1.23
C ALA A 20 -33.28 5.10 0.25
N VAL A 21 -34.49 4.51 0.14
CA VAL A 21 -34.75 3.42 -0.81
C VAL A 21 -35.14 3.99 -2.17
N VAL A 22 -34.52 3.46 -3.23
CA VAL A 22 -34.91 3.64 -4.63
C VAL A 22 -35.05 2.28 -5.29
N VAL A 23 -35.84 2.19 -6.35
CA VAL A 23 -35.95 0.98 -7.16
C VAL A 23 -35.02 1.11 -8.36
N GLU A 24 -34.01 0.25 -8.43
CA GLU A 24 -33.15 0.15 -9.60
C GLU A 24 -33.87 -0.55 -10.75
N VAL A 25 -33.90 0.10 -11.91
CA VAL A 25 -34.41 -0.45 -13.17
C VAL A 25 -33.21 -0.70 -14.09
N VAL A 26 -33.07 -1.94 -14.55
CA VAL A 26 -32.00 -2.37 -15.48
C VAL A 26 -32.64 -3.12 -16.64
N CYS A 27 -32.25 -2.76 -17.87
CA CYS A 27 -32.69 -3.44 -19.09
C CYS A 27 -31.49 -3.75 -20.00
N HIS A 28 -31.09 -5.02 -19.98
CA HIS A 28 -30.09 -5.62 -20.86
C HIS A 28 -30.73 -6.42 -22.01
N PHE A 29 -32.05 -6.30 -22.20
CA PHE A 29 -32.80 -7.02 -23.24
C PHE A 29 -32.58 -8.55 -23.19
N THR A 30 -32.47 -9.10 -21.98
CA THR A 30 -32.41 -10.55 -21.77
C THR A 30 -33.77 -11.20 -22.08
N GLU A 31 -33.82 -12.53 -22.06
CA GLU A 31 -35.02 -13.30 -22.37
C GLU A 31 -36.23 -12.89 -21.49
N PRO A 32 -37.45 -12.77 -22.06
CA PRO A 32 -38.63 -12.36 -21.30
C PRO A 32 -38.89 -13.23 -20.06
N GLY A 33 -38.82 -12.62 -18.88
CA GLY A 33 -39.00 -13.32 -17.60
C GLY A 33 -37.73 -13.48 -16.78
N GLU A 34 -36.56 -13.32 -17.42
CA GLU A 34 -35.26 -13.25 -16.75
C GLU A 34 -34.98 -11.84 -16.21
N SER A 35 -34.02 -11.76 -15.28
CA SER A 35 -33.50 -10.49 -14.79
C SER A 35 -32.87 -9.69 -15.94
N GLY A 36 -33.07 -8.37 -15.92
CA GLY A 36 -32.62 -7.46 -16.99
C GLY A 36 -33.44 -7.50 -18.29
N SER A 37 -34.53 -8.28 -18.36
CA SER A 37 -35.39 -8.29 -19.55
C SER A 37 -36.28 -7.05 -19.60
N LEU A 38 -36.75 -6.67 -20.80
CA LEU A 38 -37.61 -5.49 -20.97
C LEU A 38 -38.87 -5.57 -20.10
N ARG A 39 -39.49 -6.77 -20.04
CA ARG A 39 -40.66 -7.03 -19.19
C ARG A 39 -40.33 -6.97 -17.70
N HIS A 40 -39.15 -7.41 -17.30
CA HIS A 40 -38.70 -7.30 -15.92
C HIS A 40 -38.50 -5.83 -15.53
N ALA A 41 -37.78 -5.06 -16.35
CA ALA A 41 -37.55 -3.64 -16.14
C ALA A 41 -38.86 -2.83 -16.02
N ALA A 42 -39.81 -3.05 -16.94
CA ALA A 42 -41.13 -2.41 -16.89
C ALA A 42 -41.89 -2.72 -15.59
N ARG A 43 -41.84 -3.97 -15.10
CA ARG A 43 -42.46 -4.36 -13.83
C ARG A 43 -41.78 -3.76 -12.60
N MET A 44 -40.46 -3.56 -12.65
CA MET A 44 -39.73 -2.87 -11.57
C MET A 44 -40.15 -1.40 -11.50
N LEU A 45 -40.31 -0.74 -12.66
CA LEU A 45 -40.81 0.62 -12.75
C LEU A 45 -42.26 0.74 -12.20
N GLU A 46 -43.15 -0.18 -12.59
CA GLU A 46 -44.53 -0.24 -12.07
C GLU A 46 -44.58 -0.49 -10.56
N LEU A 47 -43.70 -1.36 -10.05
CA LEU A 47 -43.61 -1.65 -8.62
C LEU A 47 -43.19 -0.40 -7.83
N ALA A 48 -42.24 0.36 -8.35
CA ALA A 48 -41.79 1.61 -7.74
C ALA A 48 -42.94 2.63 -7.65
N GLU A 49 -43.68 2.82 -8.74
CA GLU A 49 -44.85 3.70 -8.81
C GLU A 49 -45.94 3.28 -7.82
N ALA A 50 -46.25 1.98 -7.74
CA ALA A 50 -47.28 1.45 -6.84
C ALA A 50 -46.97 1.73 -5.35
N HIS A 51 -45.69 1.76 -4.97
CA HIS A 51 -45.23 2.08 -3.62
C HIS A 51 -44.86 3.55 -3.42
N ARG A 52 -44.95 4.38 -4.46
CA ARG A 52 -44.48 5.78 -4.47
C ARG A 52 -43.02 5.92 -4.04
N ILE A 53 -42.19 5.00 -4.52
CA ILE A 53 -40.74 4.99 -4.31
C ILE A 53 -40.08 5.41 -5.62
N PRO A 54 -39.06 6.29 -5.60
CA PRO A 54 -38.38 6.69 -6.82
C PRO A 54 -37.76 5.48 -7.55
N ALA A 55 -37.97 5.40 -8.85
CA ALA A 55 -37.23 4.49 -9.71
C ALA A 55 -36.08 5.23 -10.38
N VAL A 56 -34.93 4.57 -10.52
CA VAL A 56 -33.77 5.08 -11.25
C VAL A 56 -33.34 4.08 -12.33
N LEU A 57 -32.83 4.57 -13.45
CA LEU A 57 -32.34 3.73 -14.54
C LEU A 57 -30.81 3.65 -14.47
N THR A 58 -30.30 2.43 -14.35
CA THR A 58 -28.87 2.15 -14.45
C THR A 58 -28.65 1.16 -15.60
N ASN A 59 -27.40 1.01 -16.03
CA ASN A 59 -27.02 -0.07 -16.94
C ASN A 59 -26.26 -1.20 -16.24
N ALA A 60 -26.21 -1.21 -14.89
CA ALA A 60 -25.40 -2.16 -14.11
C ALA A 60 -24.02 -2.42 -14.75
N VAL A 61 -23.29 -1.32 -15.00
CA VAL A 61 -22.08 -1.31 -15.82
C VAL A 61 -20.99 -2.18 -15.19
N ARG A 62 -20.40 -3.07 -15.99
CA ARG A 62 -19.27 -3.94 -15.62
C ARG A 62 -18.00 -3.59 -16.37
N TYR A 63 -18.11 -3.00 -17.55
CA TYR A 63 -16.99 -2.73 -18.45
C TYR A 63 -17.24 -1.49 -19.33
N LEU A 64 -16.21 -1.02 -20.03
CA LEU A 64 -16.28 0.25 -20.76
C LEU A 64 -16.97 0.08 -22.10
N GLU A 65 -16.52 -0.88 -22.91
CA GLU A 65 -16.97 -1.07 -24.29
C GLU A 65 -17.68 -2.43 -24.48
N PRO A 66 -18.54 -2.61 -25.50
CA PRO A 66 -19.21 -3.89 -25.74
C PRO A 66 -18.26 -5.09 -25.87
N ASP A 67 -17.08 -4.88 -26.42
CA ASP A 67 -16.06 -5.93 -26.66
C ASP A 67 -15.41 -6.43 -25.35
N ASP A 68 -15.44 -5.64 -24.29
CA ASP A 68 -14.90 -6.00 -22.97
C ASP A 68 -15.75 -7.05 -22.23
N ALA A 69 -16.93 -7.41 -22.77
CA ALA A 69 -17.77 -8.46 -22.21
C ALA A 69 -16.99 -9.77 -22.03
N LEU A 70 -16.15 -10.13 -23.01
CA LEU A 70 -15.28 -11.30 -22.95
C LEU A 70 -14.27 -11.21 -21.79
N THR A 71 -13.66 -10.03 -21.59
CA THR A 71 -12.76 -9.75 -20.47
C THR A 71 -13.50 -9.94 -19.13
N GLY A 72 -14.75 -9.48 -19.03
CA GLY A 72 -15.61 -9.68 -17.87
C GLY A 72 -15.84 -11.16 -17.54
N ASP A 73 -16.11 -11.99 -18.54
CA ASP A 73 -16.32 -13.43 -18.35
C ASP A 73 -15.03 -14.14 -17.90
N VAL A 74 -13.86 -13.73 -18.42
CA VAL A 74 -12.55 -14.25 -17.99
C VAL A 74 -12.26 -13.86 -16.53
N LEU A 75 -12.62 -12.64 -16.12
CA LEU A 75 -12.47 -12.21 -14.72
C LEU A 75 -13.43 -12.99 -13.79
N ASP A 76 -14.66 -13.29 -14.23
CA ASP A 76 -15.59 -14.14 -13.47
C ASP A 76 -15.05 -15.57 -13.32
N SER A 77 -14.46 -16.11 -14.39
CA SER A 77 -13.77 -17.39 -14.38
C SER A 77 -12.61 -17.41 -13.38
N ALA A 78 -11.77 -16.37 -13.40
CA ALA A 78 -10.65 -16.22 -12.46
C ALA A 78 -11.14 -16.09 -11.00
N GLY A 79 -12.21 -15.31 -10.76
CA GLY A 79 -12.79 -15.12 -9.43
C GLY A 79 -13.46 -16.37 -8.86
N THR A 80 -14.05 -17.19 -9.73
CA THR A 80 -14.70 -18.46 -9.33
C THR A 80 -13.78 -19.67 -9.38
N LEU A 81 -12.54 -19.50 -9.85
CA LEU A 81 -11.54 -20.56 -10.05
C LEU A 81 -12.08 -21.72 -10.90
N ARG A 82 -12.77 -21.37 -11.99
CA ARG A 82 -13.55 -22.30 -12.80
C ARG A 82 -13.45 -21.94 -14.27
N PRO A 83 -13.28 -22.89 -15.20
CA PRO A 83 -13.21 -22.59 -16.62
C PRO A 83 -14.51 -21.97 -17.13
N LEU A 84 -14.43 -21.24 -18.23
CA LEU A 84 -15.58 -20.67 -18.91
C LEU A 84 -16.63 -21.76 -19.21
N GLY A 85 -17.91 -21.44 -18.97
CA GLY A 85 -19.03 -22.38 -19.14
C GLY A 85 -19.31 -23.30 -17.93
N SER A 86 -18.46 -23.31 -16.89
CA SER A 86 -18.68 -24.10 -15.66
C SER A 86 -19.30 -23.31 -14.49
N PHE A 87 -19.67 -22.05 -14.74
CA PHE A 87 -20.42 -21.17 -13.86
C PHE A 87 -21.52 -20.46 -14.65
N ARG A 88 -22.44 -19.76 -13.98
CA ARG A 88 -23.48 -18.98 -14.66
C ARG A 88 -22.83 -17.73 -15.28
N PRO A 89 -22.69 -17.63 -16.61
CA PRO A 89 -22.07 -16.46 -17.23
C PRO A 89 -22.99 -15.24 -17.11
N GLN A 90 -22.46 -14.08 -17.49
CA GLN A 90 -23.34 -12.94 -17.74
C GLN A 90 -24.36 -13.27 -18.82
N PRO A 91 -25.59 -12.72 -18.75
CA PRO A 91 -26.66 -13.12 -19.65
C PRO A 91 -26.40 -12.72 -21.10
N ASN A 92 -25.69 -11.61 -21.33
CA ASN A 92 -25.24 -11.13 -22.63
C ASN A 92 -24.20 -9.99 -22.44
N GLY A 93 -23.70 -9.44 -23.55
CA GLY A 93 -22.70 -8.37 -23.56
C GLY A 93 -23.24 -6.94 -23.32
N GLN A 94 -24.41 -6.73 -22.72
CA GLN A 94 -25.03 -5.39 -22.61
C GLN A 94 -24.57 -4.53 -21.42
N ALA A 95 -23.75 -5.04 -20.51
CA ALA A 95 -23.33 -4.35 -19.29
C ALA A 95 -22.14 -3.37 -19.50
N TRP A 96 -22.02 -2.74 -20.67
CA TRP A 96 -20.99 -1.72 -20.95
C TRP A 96 -21.45 -0.30 -20.60
N LEU A 97 -20.54 0.69 -20.62
CA LEU A 97 -20.87 2.09 -20.32
C LEU A 97 -21.60 2.77 -21.48
N LYS A 98 -22.93 2.60 -21.53
CA LYS A 98 -23.80 3.17 -22.57
C LYS A 98 -23.78 4.70 -22.60
N THR A 99 -23.94 5.26 -23.79
CA THR A 99 -24.10 6.70 -23.99
C THR A 99 -25.45 7.21 -23.48
N PRO A 100 -25.58 8.53 -23.21
CA PRO A 100 -26.87 9.11 -22.81
C PRO A 100 -28.00 8.84 -23.81
N ALA A 101 -27.71 8.83 -25.11
CA ALA A 101 -28.73 8.57 -26.15
C ALA A 101 -29.26 7.14 -26.10
N GLU A 102 -28.40 6.16 -25.83
CA GLU A 102 -28.80 4.76 -25.68
C GLU A 102 -29.60 4.53 -24.40
N MET A 103 -29.19 5.16 -23.30
CA MET A 103 -29.93 5.13 -22.04
C MET A 103 -31.32 5.78 -22.18
N GLN A 104 -31.43 6.86 -22.96
CA GLN A 104 -32.72 7.45 -23.33
C GLN A 104 -33.58 6.50 -24.17
N GLY A 105 -32.98 5.77 -25.11
CA GLY A 105 -33.65 4.73 -25.88
C GLY A 105 -34.23 3.64 -24.96
N ILE A 106 -33.41 3.13 -24.04
CA ILE A 106 -33.81 2.13 -23.05
C ILE A 106 -34.96 2.65 -22.17
N ALA A 107 -34.87 3.89 -21.66
CA ALA A 107 -35.93 4.49 -20.85
C ALA A 107 -37.28 4.53 -21.60
N ARG A 108 -37.26 4.85 -22.90
CA ARG A 108 -38.47 4.86 -23.74
C ARG A 108 -39.03 3.46 -23.95
N GLU A 109 -38.18 2.47 -24.22
CA GLU A 109 -38.59 1.07 -24.36
C GLU A 109 -39.23 0.55 -23.07
N VAL A 110 -38.57 0.77 -21.92
CA VAL A 110 -39.07 0.35 -20.60
C VAL A 110 -40.42 1.00 -20.29
N ALA A 111 -40.55 2.31 -20.49
CA ALA A 111 -41.80 3.02 -20.30
C ALA A 111 -42.89 2.50 -21.25
N GLY A 112 -42.57 2.28 -22.52
CA GLY A 112 -43.48 1.73 -23.53
C GLY A 112 -43.93 0.30 -23.27
N ALA A 113 -43.13 -0.49 -22.55
CA ALA A 113 -43.46 -1.84 -22.11
C ALA A 113 -44.18 -1.90 -20.75
N SER A 114 -44.31 -0.77 -20.06
CA SER A 114 -45.03 -0.65 -18.78
C SER A 114 -46.49 -0.21 -18.97
N SER A 115 -47.28 -0.29 -17.91
CA SER A 115 -48.63 0.28 -17.87
C SER A 115 -48.67 1.80 -17.64
N LEU A 116 -47.52 2.46 -17.53
CA LEU A 116 -47.41 3.89 -17.24
C LEU A 116 -47.42 4.75 -18.52
N ASP A 117 -47.59 6.06 -18.35
CA ASP A 117 -47.50 7.02 -19.46
C ASP A 117 -46.08 7.06 -20.05
N ARG A 118 -45.94 7.42 -21.34
CA ARG A 118 -44.61 7.53 -22.00
C ARG A 118 -43.66 8.51 -21.30
N ARG A 119 -44.20 9.54 -20.62
CA ARG A 119 -43.41 10.47 -19.79
C ARG A 119 -42.72 9.79 -18.61
N ALA A 120 -43.14 8.58 -18.22
CA ALA A 120 -42.47 7.80 -17.19
C ALA A 120 -40.99 7.53 -17.54
N GLY A 121 -40.63 7.40 -18.82
CA GLY A 121 -39.24 7.26 -19.23
C GLY A 121 -38.41 8.52 -18.97
N GLU A 122 -38.97 9.70 -19.23
CA GLU A 122 -38.33 10.98 -18.91
C GLU A 122 -38.23 11.20 -17.39
N ALA A 123 -39.26 10.81 -16.64
CA ALA A 123 -39.26 10.88 -15.18
C ALA A 123 -38.21 9.94 -14.57
N LEU A 124 -38.03 8.74 -15.12
CA LEU A 124 -37.03 7.76 -14.71
C LEU A 124 -35.59 8.28 -14.87
N LEU A 125 -35.29 8.94 -16.00
CA LEU A 125 -34.00 9.59 -16.21
C LEU A 125 -33.79 10.76 -15.25
N ARG A 126 -34.80 11.63 -15.10
CA ARG A 126 -34.75 12.76 -14.18
C ARG A 126 -34.49 12.31 -12.74
N ALA A 127 -35.18 11.26 -12.29
CA ALA A 127 -34.97 10.70 -10.95
C ALA A 127 -33.55 10.15 -10.76
N THR A 128 -32.92 9.66 -11.84
CA THR A 128 -31.52 9.21 -11.83
C THR A 128 -30.56 10.39 -11.65
N GLU A 129 -30.79 11.50 -12.36
CA GLU A 129 -30.03 12.75 -12.19
C GLU A 129 -30.24 13.35 -10.79
N GLU A 130 -31.48 13.42 -10.32
CA GLU A 130 -31.81 13.92 -8.97
C GLU A 130 -31.17 13.06 -7.87
N LEU A 131 -31.06 11.74 -8.06
CA LEU A 131 -30.33 10.88 -7.13
C LEU A 131 -28.83 11.18 -7.16
N ALA A 132 -28.24 11.38 -8.34
CA ALA A 132 -26.84 11.76 -8.45
C ALA A 132 -26.55 13.08 -7.73
N ASP A 133 -27.41 14.09 -7.90
CA ASP A 133 -27.30 15.39 -7.23
C ASP A 133 -27.40 15.27 -5.70
N ARG A 134 -28.21 14.33 -5.19
CA ARG A 134 -28.33 14.04 -3.76
C ARG A 134 -27.12 13.32 -3.18
N CYS A 135 -26.38 12.57 -4.01
CA CYS A 135 -25.23 11.77 -3.62
C CYS A 135 -23.90 12.53 -3.79
N HIS A 136 -23.92 13.85 -3.60
CA HIS A 136 -22.73 14.68 -3.67
C HIS A 136 -21.96 14.65 -2.33
N LEU A 137 -20.66 14.35 -2.39
CA LEU A 137 -19.71 14.52 -1.30
C LEU A 137 -18.83 15.75 -1.57
N ASP A 138 -18.74 16.64 -0.59
CA ASP A 138 -17.84 17.79 -0.61
C ASP A 138 -16.43 17.35 -0.15
N PRO A 139 -15.39 17.45 -0.98
CA PRO A 139 -14.04 16.99 -0.62
C PRO A 139 -13.47 17.68 0.62
N ASP A 140 -13.83 18.92 0.88
CA ASP A 140 -13.31 19.69 2.00
C ASP A 140 -14.08 19.44 3.29
N ALA A 141 -15.41 19.47 3.23
CA ALA A 141 -16.29 19.36 4.38
C ALA A 141 -16.47 17.91 4.84
N ASP A 142 -16.56 16.95 3.91
CA ASP A 142 -16.86 15.56 4.22
C ASP A 142 -15.59 14.71 4.38
N LEU A 143 -14.53 15.01 3.61
CA LEU A 143 -13.32 14.18 3.57
C LEU A 143 -12.08 14.86 4.16
N ALA A 144 -12.13 16.19 4.38
CA ALA A 144 -10.95 16.99 4.71
C ALA A 144 -9.78 16.65 3.75
N TRP A 145 -10.06 16.66 2.45
CA TRP A 145 -9.15 16.20 1.39
C TRP A 145 -7.79 16.89 1.49
N ARG A 146 -6.70 16.11 1.40
CA ARG A 146 -5.30 16.56 1.50
C ARG A 146 -4.95 17.34 2.78
N LYS A 147 -5.78 17.27 3.82
CA LYS A 147 -5.46 17.82 5.15
C LYS A 147 -4.87 16.70 6.01
N PRO A 148 -3.71 16.91 6.65
CA PRO A 148 -3.10 15.91 7.51
C PRO A 148 -4.04 15.43 8.61
N LYS A 149 -4.24 14.12 8.69
CA LYS A 149 -5.00 13.42 9.73
C LYS A 149 -4.00 12.65 10.58
N LEU A 150 -3.68 13.21 11.75
CA LEU A 150 -2.63 12.70 12.62
C LEU A 150 -3.24 12.24 13.96
N PRO A 151 -2.63 11.27 14.66
CA PRO A 151 -3.08 10.87 15.98
C PRO A 151 -3.22 12.05 16.94
N GLU A 152 -4.22 12.00 17.80
CA GLU A 152 -4.49 13.04 18.77
C GLU A 152 -3.34 13.16 19.76
N LYS A 153 -3.08 14.39 20.20
CA LYS A 153 -1.97 14.73 21.11
C LYS A 153 -1.92 13.85 22.36
N SER A 154 -3.09 13.52 22.93
CA SER A 154 -3.21 12.66 24.11
C SER A 154 -2.70 11.23 23.88
N VAL A 155 -2.86 10.69 22.66
CA VAL A 155 -2.43 9.34 22.30
C VAL A 155 -0.91 9.24 22.21
N ILE A 156 -0.26 10.31 21.75
CA ILE A 156 1.22 10.42 21.67
C ILE A 156 1.85 11.06 22.92
N GLY A 157 1.11 11.17 24.02
CA GLY A 157 1.63 11.68 25.30
C GLY A 157 1.99 13.17 25.32
N VAL A 158 1.43 13.97 24.41
CA VAL A 158 1.70 15.40 24.27
C VAL A 158 0.61 16.21 24.97
N THR A 159 1.03 17.09 25.88
CA THR A 159 0.16 18.10 26.52
C THR A 159 0.51 19.49 25.99
N GLY A 160 -0.50 20.26 25.56
CA GLY A 160 -0.32 21.63 25.08
C GLY A 160 -0.02 21.73 23.58
N ASP A 161 0.93 22.59 23.23
CA ASP A 161 1.36 22.84 21.85
C ASP A 161 2.39 21.78 21.39
N PRO A 162 2.13 21.02 20.31
CA PRO A 162 3.08 20.07 19.74
C PRO A 162 4.40 20.70 19.33
N ASP A 163 4.40 21.95 18.85
CA ASP A 163 5.64 22.63 18.49
C ASP A 163 6.53 22.81 19.73
N GLU A 164 5.99 23.39 20.81
CA GLU A 164 6.73 23.53 22.07
C GLU A 164 7.19 22.17 22.64
N ALA A 165 6.38 21.12 22.51
CA ALA A 165 6.75 19.77 22.94
C ALA A 165 7.92 19.20 22.11
N LEU A 166 7.88 19.38 20.78
CA LEU A 166 8.95 18.96 19.88
C LEU A 166 10.26 19.69 20.20
N TRP A 167 10.21 21.01 20.38
CA TRP A 167 11.37 21.82 20.74
C TRP A 167 12.02 21.34 22.05
N ARG A 168 11.23 21.16 23.11
CA ARG A 168 11.74 20.65 24.40
C ARG A 168 12.38 19.27 24.26
N LYS A 169 11.78 18.38 23.47
CA LYS A 169 12.30 17.02 23.26
C LYS A 169 13.61 17.04 22.46
N ALA A 170 13.73 17.93 21.47
CA ALA A 170 14.97 18.13 20.73
C ALA A 170 16.08 18.71 21.62
N GLU A 171 15.79 19.70 22.46
CA GLU A 171 16.75 20.27 23.43
C GLU A 171 17.27 19.23 24.43
N ALA A 172 16.37 18.37 24.93
CA ALA A 172 16.76 17.24 25.77
C ALA A 172 17.70 16.28 25.01
N GLY A 173 17.38 15.97 23.75
CA GLY A 173 18.24 15.17 22.86
C GLY A 173 19.61 15.79 22.63
N VAL A 174 19.72 17.12 22.55
CA VAL A 174 21.03 17.81 22.42
C VAL A 174 21.88 17.57 23.67
N THR A 175 21.25 17.67 24.85
CA THR A 175 21.94 17.42 26.12
C THR A 175 22.41 15.97 26.22
N GLU A 176 21.58 15.03 25.78
CA GLU A 176 21.87 13.60 25.81
C GLU A 176 23.00 13.21 24.85
N ARG A 177 22.92 13.63 23.58
CA ARG A 177 23.85 13.17 22.53
C ARG A 177 25.08 14.05 22.37
N PHE A 178 24.97 15.34 22.68
CA PHE A 178 26.03 16.33 22.49
C PHE A 178 26.42 17.04 23.80
N GLY A 179 26.13 16.44 24.96
CA GLY A 179 26.45 17.05 26.27
C GLY A 179 27.95 17.24 26.55
N HIS A 180 28.81 16.51 25.82
CA HIS A 180 30.27 16.48 26.02
C HIS A 180 31.08 17.14 24.91
N VAL A 181 30.43 17.71 23.89
CA VAL A 181 31.15 18.35 22.78
C VAL A 181 31.67 19.74 23.16
N ASP A 182 32.63 20.24 22.39
CA ASP A 182 33.13 21.60 22.57
C ASP A 182 32.09 22.68 22.22
N GLU A 183 32.37 23.92 22.61
CA GLU A 183 31.43 25.02 22.40
C GLU A 183 31.17 25.28 20.91
N ALA A 184 32.16 25.08 20.04
CA ALA A 184 32.00 25.31 18.59
C ALA A 184 31.02 24.31 17.98
N MET A 185 31.16 23.02 18.30
CA MET A 185 30.24 21.98 17.88
C MET A 185 28.86 22.18 18.50
N ARG A 186 28.78 22.55 19.78
CA ARG A 186 27.50 22.86 20.45
C ARG A 186 26.75 23.97 19.71
N GLN A 187 27.43 25.04 19.30
CA GLN A 187 26.82 26.12 18.52
C GLN A 187 26.38 25.64 17.12
N ARG A 188 27.16 24.77 16.45
CA ARG A 188 26.77 24.14 15.17
C ARG A 188 25.48 23.31 15.31
N VAL A 189 25.40 22.46 16.33
CA VAL A 189 24.23 21.64 16.67
C VAL A 189 23.00 22.52 16.93
N LEU A 190 23.12 23.52 17.80
CA LEU A 190 22.01 24.41 18.15
C LEU A 190 21.52 25.23 16.95
N ALA A 191 22.43 25.69 16.10
CA ALA A 191 22.07 26.41 14.88
C ALA A 191 21.28 25.50 13.92
N ARG A 192 21.79 24.29 13.64
CA ARG A 192 21.10 23.33 12.77
C ARG A 192 19.74 22.93 13.34
N MET A 193 19.67 22.60 14.62
CA MET A 193 18.43 22.23 15.31
C MET A 193 17.36 23.31 15.16
N ARG A 194 17.71 24.58 15.39
CA ARG A 194 16.78 25.72 15.24
C ARG A 194 16.27 25.87 13.80
N THR A 195 17.15 25.74 12.81
CA THR A 195 16.76 25.80 11.39
C THR A 195 15.77 24.70 11.04
N GLU A 196 16.05 23.45 11.44
CA GLU A 196 15.16 22.31 11.18
C GLU A 196 13.82 22.48 11.89
N LEU A 197 13.82 22.78 13.19
CA LEU A 197 12.59 22.96 13.98
C LEU A 197 11.72 24.10 13.44
N THR A 198 12.32 25.23 13.06
CA THR A 198 11.58 26.35 12.44
C THR A 198 10.91 25.91 11.13
N THR A 199 11.60 25.08 10.34
CA THR A 199 11.05 24.54 9.10
C THR A 199 9.88 23.59 9.38
N ILE A 200 10.05 22.68 10.35
CA ILE A 200 9.03 21.70 10.76
C ILE A 200 7.76 22.41 11.26
N THR A 201 7.92 23.43 12.12
CA THR A 201 6.83 24.27 12.60
C THR A 201 6.13 25.01 11.46
N GLY A 202 6.90 25.55 10.50
CA GLY A 202 6.35 26.24 9.33
C GLY A 202 5.44 25.35 8.45
N PHE A 203 5.71 24.05 8.41
CA PHE A 203 4.86 23.07 7.73
C PHE A 203 3.76 22.46 8.61
N GLY A 204 3.74 22.74 9.92
CA GLY A 204 2.79 22.15 10.86
C GLY A 204 3.03 20.65 11.11
N PHE A 205 4.28 20.17 10.98
CA PHE A 205 4.61 18.74 11.06
C PHE A 205 5.05 18.28 12.46
N ALA A 206 4.92 19.11 13.50
CA ALA A 206 5.39 18.73 14.85
C ALA A 206 4.74 17.44 15.38
N THR A 207 3.41 17.30 15.22
CA THR A 207 2.69 16.07 15.61
C THR A 207 3.18 14.84 14.84
N TYR A 208 3.56 15.00 13.56
CA TYR A 208 4.14 13.93 12.76
C TYR A 208 5.45 13.43 13.37
N PHE A 209 6.41 14.32 13.64
CA PHE A 209 7.71 13.94 14.21
C PHE A 209 7.56 13.33 15.60
N LEU A 210 6.65 13.86 16.41
CA LEU A 210 6.35 13.31 17.73
C LEU A 210 5.73 11.91 17.64
N THR A 211 4.83 11.68 16.67
CA THR A 211 4.24 10.35 16.42
C THR A 211 5.31 9.35 16.00
N VAL A 212 6.16 9.68 15.02
CA VAL A 212 7.22 8.78 14.58
C VAL A 212 8.22 8.49 15.71
N ALA A 213 8.62 9.51 16.48
CA ALA A 213 9.49 9.33 17.63
C ALA A 213 8.87 8.45 18.72
N ASP A 214 7.55 8.54 18.89
CA ASP A 214 6.78 7.75 19.84
C ASP A 214 6.66 6.28 19.41
N VAL A 215 6.49 6.01 18.11
CA VAL A 215 6.58 4.64 17.56
C VAL A 215 7.99 4.06 17.70
N CYS A 216 9.04 4.84 17.40
CA CYS A 216 10.43 4.39 17.58
C CYS A 216 10.75 4.11 19.07
N ALA A 217 10.19 4.90 19.99
CA ALA A 217 10.30 4.64 21.43
C ALA A 217 9.66 3.31 21.82
N LEU A 218 8.49 2.98 21.28
CA LEU A 218 7.87 1.67 21.51
C LEU A 218 8.75 0.51 21.05
N MET A 219 9.36 0.62 19.87
CA MET A 219 10.26 -0.42 19.36
C MET A 219 11.45 -0.62 20.31
N ARG A 220 12.03 0.48 20.82
CA ARG A 220 13.10 0.41 21.83
C ARG A 220 12.64 -0.21 23.16
N ASP A 221 11.46 0.14 23.65
CA ASP A 221 10.91 -0.44 24.89
C ASP A 221 10.67 -1.96 24.75
N MET A 222 10.39 -2.44 23.54
CA MET A 222 10.30 -3.87 23.21
C MET A 222 11.66 -4.57 23.07
N GLY A 223 12.76 -3.81 23.14
CA GLY A 223 14.11 -4.28 22.81
C GLY A 223 14.25 -4.68 21.34
N VAL A 224 13.44 -4.11 20.43
CA VAL A 224 13.54 -4.35 18.99
C VAL A 224 14.47 -3.32 18.38
N ARG A 225 15.50 -3.78 17.65
CA ARG A 225 16.38 -2.90 16.89
C ARG A 225 15.57 -2.12 15.87
N ASN A 226 15.82 -0.82 15.79
CA ASN A 226 15.21 0.09 14.83
C ASN A 226 16.25 1.07 14.30
N GLN A 227 16.22 1.31 12.99
CA GLN A 227 17.14 2.23 12.32
C GLN A 227 16.39 2.98 11.22
N ALA A 228 16.41 4.31 11.26
CA ALA A 228 15.89 5.10 10.15
C ALA A 228 16.80 5.00 8.92
N ARG A 229 16.21 5.02 7.73
CA ARG A 229 16.93 5.03 6.45
C ARG A 229 16.43 6.13 5.51
N GLY A 230 17.10 6.25 4.36
CA GLY A 230 16.73 7.21 3.33
C GLY A 230 17.02 8.66 3.74
N SER A 231 16.26 9.61 3.20
CA SER A 231 16.51 11.04 3.48
C SER A 231 16.27 11.41 4.94
N GLY A 232 15.44 10.66 5.68
CA GLY A 232 15.19 10.88 7.11
C GLY A 232 16.46 10.91 7.98
N ALA A 233 17.54 10.22 7.56
CA ALA A 233 18.82 10.24 8.26
C ALA A 233 19.54 11.62 8.19
N GLY A 234 19.18 12.47 7.22
CA GLY A 234 19.77 13.82 7.09
C GLY A 234 19.21 14.87 8.04
N SER A 235 18.23 14.52 8.88
CA SER A 235 17.63 15.42 9.88
C SER A 235 18.29 15.23 11.25
N LEU A 236 18.85 16.34 11.76
CA LEU A 236 19.33 16.40 13.13
C LEU A 236 18.19 16.20 14.12
N VAL A 237 16.99 16.73 13.84
CA VAL A 237 15.82 16.51 14.71
C VAL A 237 15.48 15.01 14.81
N ASN A 238 15.51 14.26 13.71
CA ASN A 238 15.32 12.81 13.77
C ASN A 238 16.38 12.11 14.62
N TYR A 239 17.65 12.52 14.52
CA TYR A 239 18.73 11.97 15.34
C TYR A 239 18.52 12.28 16.84
N LEU A 240 18.20 13.53 17.18
CA LEU A 240 17.95 13.99 18.55
C LEU A 240 16.73 13.32 19.20
N LEU A 241 15.70 13.00 18.40
CA LEU A 241 14.51 12.29 18.87
C LEU A 241 14.68 10.77 18.97
N ARG A 242 15.87 10.24 18.65
CA ARG A 242 16.15 8.81 18.51
C ARG A 242 15.23 8.14 17.48
N ILE A 243 14.93 8.83 16.37
CA ILE A 243 14.33 8.22 15.18
C ILE A 243 15.46 7.66 14.31
N SER A 244 16.51 8.45 14.09
CA SER A 244 17.75 8.03 13.42
C SER A 244 18.85 7.75 14.45
N ASN A 245 19.74 6.82 14.10
CA ASN A 245 20.97 6.54 14.86
C ASN A 245 22.21 7.15 14.19
N VAL A 246 22.07 7.74 13.00
CA VAL A 246 23.17 8.37 12.24
C VAL A 246 23.23 9.86 12.59
N ASP A 247 24.41 10.37 12.98
CA ASP A 247 24.65 11.79 13.17
C ASP A 247 24.80 12.49 11.81
N PRO A 248 23.85 13.35 11.40
CA PRO A 248 23.93 14.03 10.11
C PRO A 248 25.03 15.09 10.04
N LEU A 249 25.54 15.59 11.17
CA LEU A 249 26.61 16.59 11.16
C LEU A 249 28.00 15.97 10.97
N GLU A 250 28.18 14.74 11.44
CA GLU A 250 29.40 13.96 11.25
C GLU A 250 29.62 13.63 9.77
N HIS A 251 28.56 13.21 9.08
CA HIS A 251 28.61 12.80 7.67
C HIS A 251 28.13 13.89 6.69
N ASP A 252 28.03 15.16 7.12
CA ASP A 252 27.59 16.32 6.33
C ASP A 252 26.28 16.08 5.53
N LEU A 253 25.32 15.38 6.14
CA LEU A 253 24.03 15.07 5.54
C LEU A 253 23.12 16.30 5.52
N LEU A 254 22.38 16.46 4.42
CA LEU A 254 21.55 17.63 4.15
C LEU A 254 20.10 17.41 4.57
N PHE A 255 19.58 18.28 5.44
CA PHE A 255 18.18 18.28 5.88
C PHE A 255 17.22 18.61 4.75
N GLU A 256 17.63 19.48 3.82
CA GLU A 256 16.82 19.94 2.70
C GLU A 256 16.49 18.81 1.70
N ARG A 257 17.25 17.70 1.72
CA ARG A 257 16.91 16.48 0.97
C ARG A 257 15.76 15.71 1.60
N PHE A 258 15.54 15.88 2.90
CA PHE A 258 14.43 15.30 3.64
C PHE A 258 13.20 16.20 3.60
N LEU A 259 13.37 17.46 4.05
CA LEU A 259 12.31 18.45 4.12
C LEU A 259 12.80 19.79 3.53
N GLY A 260 12.58 19.95 2.23
CA GLY A 260 12.90 21.18 1.50
C GLY A 260 11.83 22.28 1.65
N LYS A 261 12.11 23.47 1.10
CA LYS A 261 11.26 24.66 1.22
C LYS A 261 9.93 24.61 0.43
N VAL A 262 9.77 23.64 -0.47
CA VAL A 262 8.56 23.47 -1.29
C VAL A 262 8.16 22.00 -1.22
N ARG A 263 7.31 21.65 -0.27
CA ARG A 263 6.70 20.32 -0.18
C ARG A 263 5.24 20.47 0.23
N SER A 264 4.35 19.77 -0.47
CA SER A 264 2.91 19.76 -0.19
C SER A 264 2.45 18.48 0.52
N THR A 265 3.34 17.49 0.69
CA THR A 265 3.04 16.18 1.27
C THR A 265 3.88 15.90 2.52
N LEU A 266 3.41 15.00 3.38
CA LEU A 266 4.14 14.53 4.55
C LEU A 266 5.48 13.89 4.12
N PRO A 267 6.56 14.04 4.90
CA PRO A 267 7.79 13.32 4.65
C PRO A 267 7.61 11.81 4.93
N ASP A 268 8.25 10.97 4.11
CA ASP A 268 8.33 9.53 4.35
C ASP A 268 9.55 9.27 5.26
N ILE A 269 9.33 8.64 6.42
CA ILE A 269 10.41 8.09 7.26
C ILE A 269 10.26 6.56 7.23
N ASP A 270 11.30 5.91 6.75
CA ASP A 270 11.41 4.45 6.70
C ASP A 270 12.21 3.98 7.92
N ILE A 271 11.64 3.04 8.68
CA ILE A 271 12.27 2.44 9.86
C ILE A 271 12.53 0.95 9.61
N ASP A 272 13.80 0.58 9.51
CA ASP A 272 14.23 -0.81 9.44
C ASP A 272 14.18 -1.44 10.84
N VAL A 273 13.55 -2.60 10.96
CA VAL A 273 13.43 -3.40 12.19
C VAL A 273 13.86 -4.84 11.95
N GLU A 274 13.99 -5.61 13.02
CA GLU A 274 14.19 -7.05 12.94
C GLU A 274 13.04 -7.73 12.19
N SER A 275 13.32 -8.32 11.02
CA SER A 275 12.33 -9.06 10.23
C SER A 275 11.57 -10.13 11.02
N ALA A 276 12.23 -10.83 11.96
CA ALA A 276 11.62 -11.85 12.79
C ALA A 276 10.58 -11.29 13.79
N ARG A 277 10.74 -10.01 14.21
CA ARG A 277 9.91 -9.36 15.24
C ARG A 277 9.01 -8.26 14.69
N ARG A 278 9.03 -7.99 13.38
CA ARG A 278 8.20 -6.95 12.72
C ARG A 278 6.72 -7.08 13.06
N HIS A 279 6.19 -8.30 13.08
CA HIS A 279 4.77 -8.51 13.38
C HIS A 279 4.43 -8.17 14.84
N GLU A 280 5.34 -8.43 15.78
CA GLU A 280 5.19 -7.98 17.17
C GLU A 280 5.10 -6.45 17.23
N VAL A 281 5.95 -5.76 16.47
CA VAL A 281 5.93 -4.29 16.39
C VAL A 281 4.59 -3.78 15.88
N TYR A 282 4.04 -4.38 14.82
CA TYR A 282 2.69 -4.02 14.35
C TYR A 282 1.64 -4.18 15.45
N HIS A 283 1.57 -5.33 16.11
CA HIS A 283 0.62 -5.54 17.21
C HIS A 283 0.78 -4.50 18.32
N ARG A 284 2.01 -4.17 18.70
CA ARG A 284 2.27 -3.16 19.74
C ARG A 284 1.88 -1.74 19.34
N VAL A 285 2.03 -1.38 18.06
CA VAL A 285 1.50 -0.10 17.53
C VAL A 285 -0.03 -0.09 17.60
N PHE A 286 -0.69 -1.16 17.14
CA PHE A 286 -2.15 -1.29 17.22
C PHE A 286 -2.67 -1.23 18.67
N GLU A 287 -1.99 -1.87 19.61
CA GLU A 287 -2.35 -1.86 21.03
C GLU A 287 -2.24 -0.46 21.65
N LYS A 288 -1.24 0.34 21.26
CA LYS A 288 -1.04 1.68 21.80
C LYS A 288 -2.04 2.69 21.24
N TYR A 289 -2.16 2.76 19.91
CA TYR A 289 -2.95 3.80 19.25
C TYR A 289 -4.42 3.40 19.11
N GLY A 290 -4.73 2.11 19.20
CA GLY A 290 -6.08 1.57 19.03
C GLY A 290 -6.41 1.25 17.57
N SER A 291 -7.18 0.19 17.36
CA SER A 291 -7.54 -0.31 16.02
C SER A 291 -8.44 0.65 15.21
N ASN A 292 -8.93 1.73 15.80
CA ASN A 292 -9.66 2.77 15.11
C ASN A 292 -8.77 3.91 14.58
N ARG A 293 -7.47 3.91 14.92
CA ARG A 293 -6.48 4.93 14.52
C ARG A 293 -5.30 4.36 13.74
N VAL A 294 -5.27 3.03 13.59
CA VAL A 294 -4.20 2.33 12.90
C VAL A 294 -4.79 1.34 11.93
N THR A 295 -4.26 1.32 10.72
CA THR A 295 -4.51 0.26 9.74
C THR A 295 -3.19 -0.14 9.08
N LEU A 296 -3.13 -1.36 8.55
CA LEU A 296 -2.05 -1.75 7.66
C LEU A 296 -2.30 -1.14 6.28
N LEU A 297 -1.23 -0.74 5.60
CA LEU A 297 -1.31 -0.28 4.21
C LEU A 297 -1.51 -1.48 3.28
N SER A 298 -2.34 -1.31 2.25
CA SER A 298 -2.46 -2.31 1.19
C SER A 298 -1.67 -1.92 -0.06
N MET A 299 -1.60 -2.86 -0.98
CA MET A 299 -1.07 -2.66 -2.32
C MET A 299 -1.99 -3.36 -3.32
N GLN A 300 -2.43 -2.60 -4.33
CA GLN A 300 -3.26 -3.07 -5.41
C GLN A 300 -2.39 -3.85 -6.40
N ASN A 301 -2.59 -5.17 -6.47
CA ASN A 301 -1.87 -5.99 -7.44
C ASN A 301 -2.63 -6.02 -8.74
N THR A 302 -1.99 -5.52 -9.79
CA THR A 302 -2.50 -5.59 -11.15
C THR A 302 -1.93 -6.78 -11.88
N TYR A 303 -2.64 -7.24 -12.91
CA TYR A 303 -2.15 -8.28 -13.80
C TYR A 303 -0.86 -7.86 -14.48
N ARG A 304 0.12 -8.76 -14.41
CA ARG A 304 1.33 -8.78 -15.24
C ARG A 304 1.24 -9.96 -16.19
N ALA A 305 2.00 -9.94 -17.30
CA ALA A 305 1.95 -10.95 -18.37
C ALA A 305 1.84 -12.40 -17.85
N ARG A 306 2.69 -12.79 -16.89
CA ARG A 306 2.68 -14.14 -16.29
C ARG A 306 1.37 -14.48 -15.58
N GLY A 307 0.81 -13.54 -14.80
CA GLY A 307 -0.45 -13.75 -14.08
C GLY A 307 -1.64 -13.75 -15.04
N ALA A 308 -1.63 -12.84 -16.02
CA ALA A 308 -2.65 -12.74 -17.04
C ALA A 308 -2.76 -14.03 -17.87
N ALA A 309 -1.64 -14.56 -18.37
CA ALA A 309 -1.64 -15.81 -19.14
C ALA A 309 -2.08 -17.03 -18.31
N ARG A 310 -1.80 -17.03 -17.00
CA ARG A 310 -2.26 -18.11 -16.12
C ARG A 310 -3.76 -18.11 -15.96
N ASP A 311 -4.34 -16.98 -15.58
CA ASP A 311 -5.77 -16.89 -15.34
C ASP A 311 -6.56 -17.00 -16.66
N ALA A 312 -6.06 -16.46 -17.77
CA ALA A 312 -6.64 -16.66 -19.10
C ALA A 312 -6.56 -18.13 -19.55
N GLY A 313 -5.44 -18.82 -19.32
CA GLY A 313 -5.29 -20.23 -19.69
C GLY A 313 -6.21 -21.15 -18.88
N LEU A 314 -6.36 -20.89 -17.58
CA LEU A 314 -7.32 -21.60 -16.72
C LEU A 314 -8.77 -21.34 -17.15
N ALA A 315 -9.09 -20.11 -17.58
CA ALA A 315 -10.41 -19.77 -18.10
C ALA A 315 -10.75 -20.55 -19.37
N LEU A 316 -9.75 -20.81 -20.21
CA LEU A 316 -9.87 -21.59 -21.44
C LEU A 316 -9.79 -23.12 -21.23
N ASP A 317 -9.67 -23.59 -19.99
CA ASP A 317 -9.51 -25.01 -19.66
C ASP A 317 -8.27 -25.67 -20.32
N LEU A 318 -7.19 -24.89 -20.48
CA LEU A 318 -5.93 -25.39 -21.04
C LEU A 318 -5.16 -26.24 -20.01
N ASP A 319 -4.33 -27.16 -20.51
CA ASP A 319 -3.47 -27.99 -19.66
C ASP A 319 -2.45 -27.14 -18.87
N GLU A 320 -2.28 -27.42 -17.57
CA GLU A 320 -1.39 -26.66 -16.68
C GLU A 320 0.06 -26.60 -17.18
N GLN A 321 0.56 -27.65 -17.85
CA GLN A 321 1.91 -27.68 -18.40
C GLN A 321 2.06 -26.70 -19.56
N GLN A 322 1.04 -26.58 -20.42
CA GLN A 322 1.02 -25.60 -21.49
C GLN A 322 0.98 -24.18 -20.94
N ILE A 323 0.14 -23.93 -19.93
CA ILE A 323 0.05 -22.64 -19.25
C ILE A 323 1.39 -22.27 -18.64
N ASP A 324 2.04 -23.17 -17.89
CA ASP A 324 3.30 -22.87 -17.22
C ASP A 324 4.47 -22.69 -18.21
N PHE A 325 4.47 -23.43 -19.32
CA PHE A 325 5.41 -23.21 -20.41
C PHE A 325 5.31 -21.79 -20.97
N ILE A 326 4.10 -21.31 -21.27
CA ILE A 326 3.90 -19.96 -21.78
C ILE A 326 4.27 -18.92 -20.71
N ALA A 327 3.72 -19.06 -19.50
CA ALA A 327 3.88 -18.12 -18.40
C ALA A 327 5.35 -17.89 -18.00
N LYS A 328 6.22 -18.92 -18.09
CA LYS A 328 7.66 -18.82 -17.79
C LYS A 328 8.46 -18.04 -18.83
N ASN A 329 7.96 -17.92 -20.07
CA ASN A 329 8.68 -17.26 -21.16
C ASN A 329 8.28 -15.79 -21.36
N ILE A 330 7.18 -15.33 -20.74
CA ILE A 330 6.59 -14.01 -21.01
C ILE A 330 6.80 -12.96 -19.89
N TRP A 331 7.71 -13.18 -18.94
CA TRP A 331 7.84 -12.31 -17.76
C TRP A 331 8.53 -10.96 -18.00
N ARG A 332 9.10 -10.72 -19.20
CA ARG A 332 9.98 -9.57 -19.48
C ARG A 332 9.28 -8.40 -20.19
N PHE A 333 7.97 -8.44 -20.38
CA PHE A 333 7.21 -7.42 -21.11
C PHE A 333 5.79 -7.26 -20.53
N ASN A 334 5.09 -6.18 -20.93
CA ASN A 334 3.71 -5.95 -20.50
C ASN A 334 2.76 -6.91 -21.22
N ALA A 335 1.66 -7.34 -20.58
CA ALA A 335 0.80 -8.35 -21.17
C ALA A 335 0.21 -7.89 -22.51
N ARG A 336 -0.10 -6.59 -22.66
CA ARG A 336 -0.63 -5.96 -23.89
C ARG A 336 0.31 -5.99 -25.11
N GLU A 337 1.57 -6.33 -24.91
CA GLU A 337 2.58 -6.37 -25.98
C GLU A 337 2.79 -7.81 -26.48
N PHE A 338 2.03 -8.79 -25.97
CA PHE A 338 2.33 -10.21 -26.16
C PHE A 338 2.42 -10.58 -27.65
N ARG A 339 1.43 -10.23 -28.46
CA ARG A 339 1.41 -10.50 -29.90
C ARG A 339 2.60 -9.85 -30.62
N ALA A 340 2.90 -8.59 -30.31
CA ALA A 340 4.02 -7.87 -30.91
C ALA A 340 5.40 -8.48 -30.52
N VAL A 341 5.52 -8.99 -29.30
CA VAL A 341 6.77 -9.60 -28.82
C VAL A 341 6.97 -10.99 -29.43
N LEU A 342 5.90 -11.76 -29.68
CA LEU A 342 5.98 -13.04 -30.40
C LEU A 342 6.60 -12.91 -31.80
N GLU A 343 6.35 -11.80 -32.49
CA GLU A 343 6.90 -11.54 -33.82
C GLU A 343 8.38 -11.12 -33.80
N THR A 344 8.82 -10.48 -32.72
CA THR A 344 10.13 -9.80 -32.65
C THR A 344 11.19 -10.57 -31.88
N LYS A 345 10.79 -11.52 -31.02
CA LYS A 345 11.70 -12.24 -30.11
C LYS A 345 11.94 -13.68 -30.56
N PRO A 346 13.16 -14.01 -31.04
CA PRO A 346 13.51 -15.38 -31.45
C PRO A 346 13.29 -16.42 -30.36
N GLU A 347 13.50 -16.04 -29.09
CA GLU A 347 13.30 -16.90 -27.93
C GLU A 347 11.84 -17.35 -27.73
N LEU A 348 10.87 -16.60 -28.27
CA LEU A 348 9.44 -16.95 -28.19
C LEU A 348 8.92 -17.69 -29.42
N LYS A 349 9.78 -18.01 -30.38
CA LYS A 349 9.40 -18.73 -31.61
C LYS A 349 8.57 -20.00 -31.35
N PRO A 350 8.88 -20.86 -30.35
CA PRO A 350 8.05 -22.03 -30.06
C PRO A 350 6.60 -21.67 -29.69
N ILE A 351 6.39 -20.54 -29.00
CA ILE A 351 5.05 -20.06 -28.64
C ILE A 351 4.38 -19.44 -29.87
N ALA A 352 5.11 -18.69 -30.68
CA ALA A 352 4.57 -18.15 -31.94
C ALA A 352 4.13 -19.25 -32.91
N ASP A 353 4.86 -20.38 -32.95
CA ASP A 353 4.49 -21.55 -33.74
C ASP A 353 3.17 -22.17 -33.20
N LEU A 354 3.04 -22.34 -31.87
CA LEU A 354 1.79 -22.81 -31.24
C LEU A 354 0.60 -21.88 -31.53
N VAL A 355 0.78 -20.56 -31.48
CA VAL A 355 -0.28 -19.59 -31.79
C VAL A 355 -0.79 -19.73 -33.22
N ARG A 356 0.08 -20.09 -34.18
CA ARG A 356 -0.34 -20.29 -35.58
C ARG A 356 -1.08 -21.62 -35.80
N ASP A 357 -0.72 -22.64 -35.03
CA ASP A 357 -1.23 -24.00 -35.22
C ASP A 357 -2.47 -24.30 -34.36
N ASP A 358 -2.67 -23.59 -33.23
CA ASP A 358 -3.74 -23.84 -32.26
C ASP A 358 -4.54 -22.55 -31.94
N PRO A 359 -5.80 -22.45 -32.41
CA PRO A 359 -6.67 -21.30 -32.16
C PRO A 359 -6.91 -21.02 -30.67
N SER A 360 -6.84 -22.04 -29.80
CA SER A 360 -7.01 -21.83 -28.35
C SER A 360 -5.84 -21.03 -27.76
N ILE A 361 -4.64 -21.18 -28.31
CA ILE A 361 -3.45 -20.43 -27.90
C ILE A 361 -3.48 -19.02 -28.47
N ASP A 362 -4.02 -18.80 -29.67
CA ASP A 362 -4.24 -17.44 -30.18
C ASP A 362 -5.25 -16.67 -29.33
N LEU A 363 -6.33 -17.33 -28.90
CA LEU A 363 -7.30 -16.75 -27.96
C LEU A 363 -6.66 -16.48 -26.59
N LEU A 364 -5.79 -17.36 -26.09
CA LEU A 364 -5.02 -17.12 -24.87
C LEU A 364 -4.20 -15.83 -24.97
N VAL A 365 -3.55 -15.57 -26.11
CA VAL A 365 -2.77 -14.35 -26.33
C VAL A 365 -3.68 -13.12 -26.25
N ASP A 366 -4.82 -13.13 -26.95
CA ASP A 366 -5.79 -12.03 -26.93
C ASP A 366 -6.31 -11.75 -25.51
N LEU A 367 -6.73 -12.79 -24.79
CA LEU A 367 -7.20 -12.65 -23.41
C LEU A 367 -6.10 -12.18 -22.46
N THR A 368 -4.87 -12.63 -22.64
CA THR A 368 -3.72 -12.18 -21.85
C THR A 368 -3.46 -10.69 -22.06
N GLU A 369 -3.56 -10.19 -23.29
CA GLU A 369 -3.40 -8.77 -23.62
C GLU A 369 -4.49 -7.92 -22.96
N ARG A 370 -5.74 -8.38 -23.01
CA ARG A 370 -6.91 -7.70 -22.39
C ARG A 370 -6.81 -7.56 -20.88
N LEU A 371 -6.15 -8.52 -20.21
CA LEU A 371 -5.97 -8.48 -18.76
C LEU A 371 -4.86 -7.51 -18.32
N ASP A 372 -4.04 -6.95 -19.22
CA ASP A 372 -2.88 -6.13 -18.83
C ASP A 372 -3.27 -5.01 -17.87
N ARG A 373 -2.60 -4.98 -16.71
CA ARG A 373 -2.76 -3.94 -15.68
C ARG A 373 -4.16 -3.83 -15.06
N LEU A 374 -5.11 -4.70 -15.38
CA LEU A 374 -6.38 -4.75 -14.65
C LEU A 374 -6.11 -5.13 -13.17
N PRO A 375 -6.85 -4.55 -12.21
CA PRO A 375 -6.76 -4.95 -10.80
C PRO A 375 -7.09 -6.45 -10.64
N ARG A 376 -6.29 -7.17 -9.85
CA ARG A 376 -6.45 -8.61 -9.59
C ARG A 376 -6.81 -8.91 -8.15
N HIS A 377 -6.03 -8.39 -7.20
CA HIS A 377 -6.29 -8.59 -5.77
C HIS A 377 -5.55 -7.56 -4.91
N ILE A 378 -6.07 -7.33 -3.72
CA ILE A 378 -5.47 -6.49 -2.68
C ILE A 378 -4.55 -7.37 -1.84
N SER A 379 -3.29 -6.95 -1.67
CA SER A 379 -2.36 -7.60 -0.73
C SER A 379 -1.90 -6.62 0.34
N MET A 380 -1.43 -7.14 1.46
CA MET A 380 -0.79 -6.33 2.49
C MET A 380 0.52 -5.75 1.97
N HIS A 381 0.71 -4.44 2.14
CA HIS A 381 2.00 -3.80 1.89
C HIS A 381 3.03 -4.36 2.86
N PRO A 382 4.24 -4.76 2.41
CA PRO A 382 5.22 -5.44 3.27
C PRO A 382 5.74 -4.57 4.42
N CYS A 383 5.53 -3.25 4.37
CA CYS A 383 6.15 -2.30 5.29
C CYS A 383 5.17 -1.34 5.97
N GLY A 384 4.02 -1.07 5.34
CA GLY A 384 3.30 0.18 5.60
C GLY A 384 2.30 0.05 6.73
N VAL A 385 2.38 0.96 7.69
CA VAL A 385 1.36 1.20 8.71
C VAL A 385 0.81 2.60 8.49
N ILE A 386 -0.51 2.73 8.53
CA ILE A 386 -1.20 4.00 8.48
C ILE A 386 -1.57 4.37 9.91
N LEU A 387 -1.22 5.59 10.31
CA LEU A 387 -1.63 6.20 11.58
C LEU A 387 -2.54 7.39 11.26
N GLY A 388 -3.69 7.45 11.91
CA GLY A 388 -4.66 8.53 11.75
C GLY A 388 -5.22 8.99 13.09
N ASP A 389 -6.20 9.89 13.02
CA ASP A 389 -7.04 10.24 14.15
C ASP A 389 -8.15 9.19 14.36
N SER A 390 -9.08 9.47 15.29
CA SER A 390 -10.21 8.58 15.60
C SER A 390 -11.13 8.26 14.42
N ASP A 391 -11.08 9.05 13.35
CA ASP A 391 -12.02 9.02 12.23
C ASP A 391 -11.43 8.26 11.01
N LEU A 392 -10.26 7.63 11.19
CA LEU A 392 -9.59 6.83 10.16
C LEU A 392 -10.54 5.80 9.53
N LEU A 393 -11.30 5.04 10.33
CA LEU A 393 -12.22 4.02 9.80
C LEU A 393 -13.49 4.61 9.17
N SER A 394 -13.79 5.88 9.39
CA SER A 394 -14.88 6.60 8.71
C SER A 394 -14.46 7.11 7.34
N THR A 395 -13.16 7.23 7.09
CA THR A 395 -12.60 7.79 5.86
C THR A 395 -11.87 6.77 5.01
N SER A 396 -11.49 5.61 5.57
CA SER A 396 -10.80 4.53 4.88
C SER A 396 -11.53 3.20 5.08
N PRO A 397 -12.02 2.55 4.00
CA PRO A 397 -12.57 1.21 4.10
C PRO A 397 -11.46 0.22 4.43
N VAL A 398 -11.76 -0.75 5.29
CA VAL A 398 -10.79 -1.75 5.74
C VAL A 398 -11.27 -3.17 5.48
N GLN A 399 -10.31 -4.09 5.35
CA GLN A 399 -10.52 -5.53 5.34
C GLN A 399 -9.50 -6.21 6.26
N PRO A 400 -9.76 -7.43 6.76
CA PRO A 400 -8.77 -8.14 7.57
C PRO A 400 -7.54 -8.50 6.73
N SER A 401 -6.35 -8.26 7.28
CA SER A 401 -5.10 -8.78 6.72
C SER A 401 -4.95 -10.27 7.00
N GLY A 402 -3.93 -10.91 6.39
CA GLY A 402 -3.55 -12.28 6.72
C GLY A 402 -3.14 -12.48 8.20
N MET A 403 -2.87 -11.39 8.94
CA MET A 403 -2.58 -11.41 10.37
C MET A 403 -3.81 -11.12 11.24
N GLY A 404 -4.99 -10.92 10.65
CA GLY A 404 -6.21 -10.53 11.37
C GLY A 404 -6.26 -9.06 11.82
N LEU A 405 -5.27 -8.25 11.45
CA LEU A 405 -5.26 -6.81 11.71
C LEU A 405 -6.02 -6.05 10.62
N PRO A 406 -6.72 -4.94 10.95
CA PRO A 406 -7.34 -4.07 9.95
C PRO A 406 -6.33 -3.58 8.91
N MET A 407 -6.65 -3.74 7.63
CA MET A 407 -5.86 -3.27 6.50
C MET A 407 -6.73 -2.37 5.63
N SER A 408 -6.28 -1.15 5.40
CA SER A 408 -6.92 -0.20 4.49
C SER A 408 -7.01 -0.80 3.08
N GLN A 409 -8.12 -0.58 2.37
CA GLN A 409 -8.22 -0.92 0.95
C GLN A 409 -7.56 0.15 0.04
N PHE A 410 -7.21 1.30 0.62
CA PHE A 410 -6.41 2.33 -0.05
C PHE A 410 -4.95 1.87 -0.16
N ASP A 411 -4.34 2.19 -1.30
CA ASP A 411 -2.91 2.00 -1.51
C ASP A 411 -2.11 3.24 -1.11
N LYS A 412 -0.82 3.29 -1.48
CA LYS A 412 0.07 4.41 -1.14
C LYS A 412 -0.46 5.74 -1.69
N ASP A 413 -0.97 5.76 -2.91
CA ASP A 413 -1.32 7.00 -3.60
C ASP A 413 -2.63 7.57 -3.03
N ASP A 414 -3.59 6.68 -2.75
CA ASP A 414 -4.87 7.04 -2.13
C ASP A 414 -4.70 7.66 -0.72
N ILE A 415 -3.78 7.14 0.10
CA ILE A 415 -3.60 7.61 1.49
C ILE A 415 -2.95 9.00 1.56
N ASP A 416 -2.11 9.34 0.58
CA ASP A 416 -1.46 10.65 0.48
C ASP A 416 -2.51 11.73 0.24
N ASP A 417 -3.44 11.46 -0.68
CA ASP A 417 -4.56 12.34 -1.01
C ASP A 417 -5.58 12.45 0.13
N MET A 418 -5.77 11.36 0.89
CA MET A 418 -6.54 11.37 2.13
C MET A 418 -5.82 12.08 3.29
N GLY A 419 -4.57 12.48 3.14
CA GLY A 419 -3.78 13.16 4.16
C GLY A 419 -3.42 12.27 5.36
N LEU A 420 -3.40 10.95 5.19
CA LEU A 420 -3.10 10.01 6.25
C LEU A 420 -1.59 9.87 6.45
N LEU A 421 -1.15 9.64 7.69
CA LEU A 421 0.26 9.40 7.98
C LEU A 421 0.65 7.96 7.65
N LYS A 422 1.55 7.81 6.69
CA LYS A 422 2.24 6.55 6.40
C LYS A 422 3.55 6.44 7.19
N LEU A 423 3.73 5.33 7.90
CA LEU A 423 5.00 4.94 8.51
C LEU A 423 5.42 3.57 7.96
N ASP A 424 6.56 3.51 7.26
CA ASP A 424 7.11 2.25 6.79
C ASP A 424 7.98 1.61 7.89
N ILE A 425 7.53 0.47 8.40
CA ILE A 425 8.26 -0.39 9.33
C ILE A 425 8.71 -1.63 8.56
N LEU A 426 9.96 -1.65 8.16
CA LEU A 426 10.52 -2.64 7.25
C LEU A 426 11.22 -3.76 8.00
N GLY A 427 10.83 -5.00 7.72
CA GLY A 427 11.49 -6.16 8.28
C GLY A 427 12.78 -6.47 7.54
N VAL A 428 13.93 -6.12 8.10
CA VAL A 428 15.25 -6.40 7.51
C VAL A 428 15.86 -7.64 8.15
N ARG A 429 16.22 -8.62 7.30
CA ARG A 429 16.83 -9.88 7.75
C ARG A 429 18.16 -9.65 8.46
N MET A 430 18.97 -8.71 7.98
CA MET A 430 20.25 -8.40 8.60
C MET A 430 20.10 -7.89 10.05
N GLN A 431 19.08 -7.07 10.33
CA GLN A 431 18.79 -6.63 11.71
C GLN A 431 18.52 -7.84 12.62
N SER A 432 17.79 -8.85 12.12
CA SER A 432 17.55 -10.10 12.86
C SER A 432 18.82 -10.93 13.04
N THR A 433 19.66 -11.02 12.01
CA THR A 433 20.95 -11.72 12.08
C THR A 433 21.86 -11.08 13.13
N MET A 434 21.97 -9.75 13.14
CA MET A 434 22.76 -9.02 14.13
C MET A 434 22.22 -9.23 15.54
N ALA A 435 20.91 -9.06 15.76
CA ALA A 435 20.30 -9.30 17.07
C ALA A 435 20.56 -10.73 17.57
N TYR A 436 20.36 -11.73 16.70
CA TYR A 436 20.65 -13.13 17.00
C TYR A 436 22.13 -13.36 17.35
N ALA A 437 23.06 -12.77 16.58
CA ALA A 437 24.48 -12.90 16.84
C ALA A 437 24.88 -12.34 18.22
N LEU A 438 24.36 -11.17 18.59
CA LEU A 438 24.62 -10.57 19.91
C LEU A 438 24.05 -11.42 21.05
N ASP A 439 22.82 -11.91 20.88
CA ASP A 439 22.17 -12.77 21.87
C ASP A 439 22.94 -14.09 22.04
N GLU A 440 23.45 -14.68 20.96
CA GLU A 440 24.26 -15.89 21.03
C GLU A 440 25.62 -15.64 21.68
N ILE A 441 26.29 -14.52 21.37
CA ILE A 441 27.53 -14.11 22.05
C ILE A 441 27.28 -14.02 23.56
N HIS A 442 26.21 -13.32 23.97
CA HIS A 442 25.86 -13.18 25.37
C HIS A 442 25.43 -14.52 26.01
N ARG A 443 24.69 -15.38 25.30
CA ARG A 443 24.26 -16.70 25.79
C ARG A 443 25.45 -17.62 26.06
N ILE A 444 26.47 -17.59 25.20
CA ILE A 444 27.65 -18.46 25.29
C ILE A 444 28.67 -17.91 26.29
N HIS A 445 28.92 -16.60 26.29
CA HIS A 445 30.03 -16.00 27.03
C HIS A 445 29.59 -15.20 28.26
N GLY A 446 28.33 -14.77 28.34
CA GLY A 446 27.79 -13.97 29.44
C GLY A 446 28.64 -12.74 29.71
N THR A 447 29.00 -12.51 30.97
CA THR A 447 29.87 -11.38 31.37
C THR A 447 31.30 -11.46 30.83
N ARG A 448 31.67 -12.54 30.13
CA ARG A 448 33.01 -12.74 29.55
C ARG A 448 33.06 -12.45 28.05
N SER A 449 32.00 -11.90 27.44
CA SER A 449 31.96 -11.58 26.00
C SER A 449 33.17 -10.77 25.53
N ALA A 450 33.55 -9.71 26.25
CA ALA A 450 34.70 -8.88 25.89
C ALA A 450 36.00 -9.71 25.81
N VAL A 451 36.27 -10.52 26.84
CA VAL A 451 37.47 -11.37 26.92
C VAL A 451 37.45 -12.44 25.82
N ALA A 452 36.29 -13.03 25.55
CA ALA A 452 36.15 -14.05 24.50
C ALA A 452 36.36 -13.48 23.10
N GLY A 453 35.91 -12.24 22.86
CA GLY A 453 36.11 -11.52 21.60
C GLY A 453 37.46 -10.82 21.47
N GLY A 454 38.33 -10.89 22.48
CA GLY A 454 39.64 -10.22 22.45
C GLY A 454 39.57 -8.69 22.56
N VAL A 455 38.41 -8.13 22.92
CA VAL A 455 38.24 -6.68 23.08
C VAL A 455 38.48 -6.24 24.53
N PRO A 456 38.88 -4.97 24.76
CA PRO A 456 39.09 -4.45 26.11
C PRO A 456 37.86 -4.63 27.00
N VAL A 457 38.06 -5.03 28.25
CA VAL A 457 36.96 -5.27 29.22
C VAL A 457 36.25 -3.95 29.59
N ASP A 458 36.93 -2.82 29.40
CA ASP A 458 36.44 -1.46 29.58
C ASP A 458 36.02 -0.79 28.26
N ALA A 459 35.89 -1.55 27.18
CA ALA A 459 35.32 -1.06 25.93
C ALA A 459 33.92 -0.48 26.19
N ARG A 460 33.68 0.76 25.72
CA ARG A 460 32.45 1.50 26.01
C ARG A 460 31.19 0.77 25.53
N TYR A 461 31.30 0.14 24.37
CA TYR A 461 30.25 -0.65 23.73
C TYR A 461 30.01 -2.04 24.34
N VAL A 462 30.67 -2.40 25.46
CA VAL A 462 30.40 -3.66 26.18
C VAL A 462 29.90 -3.35 27.59
N HIS A 463 28.64 -3.70 27.86
CA HIS A 463 28.04 -3.55 29.17
C HIS A 463 28.65 -4.53 30.19
N ARG A 464 28.49 -4.23 31.48
CA ARG A 464 29.02 -5.05 32.59
C ARG A 464 28.49 -6.48 32.61
N ASP A 465 27.29 -6.70 32.06
CA ASP A 465 26.68 -8.02 31.92
C ASP A 465 27.17 -8.76 30.66
N GLY A 466 28.03 -8.13 29.84
CA GLY A 466 28.61 -8.67 28.63
C GLY A 466 27.73 -8.53 27.39
N ARG A 467 26.65 -7.74 27.44
CA ARG A 467 25.90 -7.32 26.24
C ARG A 467 26.72 -6.30 25.44
N ILE A 468 26.66 -6.41 24.11
CA ILE A 468 27.36 -5.52 23.18
C ILE A 468 26.36 -4.50 22.64
N GLU A 469 26.70 -3.21 22.74
CA GLU A 469 25.95 -2.10 22.14
C GLU A 469 26.54 -1.77 20.76
N LEU A 470 25.84 -2.19 19.70
CA LEU A 470 26.35 -2.05 18.33
C LEU A 470 26.55 -0.60 17.91
N ASP A 471 25.69 0.30 18.38
CA ASP A 471 25.69 1.71 17.96
C ASP A 471 26.87 2.49 18.59
N GLU A 472 27.61 1.89 19.52
CA GLU A 472 28.82 2.46 20.14
C GLU A 472 30.13 1.84 19.62
N ILE A 473 30.06 0.91 18.65
CA ILE A 473 31.25 0.30 18.06
C ILE A 473 31.99 1.34 17.21
N PRO A 474 33.33 1.49 17.36
CA PRO A 474 34.12 2.38 16.51
C PRO A 474 34.05 2.02 15.03
N HIS A 475 34.00 3.02 14.15
CA HIS A 475 33.91 2.83 12.70
C HIS A 475 35.28 2.67 12.01
N ASP A 476 36.38 2.65 12.76
CA ASP A 476 37.77 2.61 12.28
C ASP A 476 38.50 1.29 12.64
N ASP A 477 37.76 0.20 12.84
CA ASP A 477 38.33 -1.10 13.17
C ASP A 477 39.07 -1.76 11.99
N GLU A 478 40.41 -1.73 12.04
CA GLU A 478 41.28 -2.23 10.97
C GLU A 478 41.11 -3.73 10.70
N GLU A 479 40.83 -4.57 11.71
CA GLU A 479 40.58 -6.01 11.47
C GLU A 479 39.32 -6.22 10.61
N THR A 480 38.27 -5.44 10.84
CA THR A 480 37.06 -5.43 10.01
C THR A 480 37.36 -5.00 8.57
N PHE A 481 38.11 -3.91 8.37
CA PHE A 481 38.48 -3.48 7.01
C PHE A 481 39.40 -4.47 6.30
N GLN A 482 40.33 -5.13 7.01
CA GLN A 482 41.14 -6.21 6.44
C GLN A 482 40.26 -7.35 5.92
N ALA A 483 39.26 -7.76 6.70
CA ALA A 483 38.32 -8.79 6.28
C ALA A 483 37.53 -8.38 5.02
N ILE A 484 37.04 -7.13 4.96
CA ILE A 484 36.34 -6.59 3.80
C ILE A 484 37.24 -6.59 2.55
N ARG A 485 38.48 -6.10 2.67
CA ARG A 485 39.46 -6.03 1.58
C ARG A 485 39.82 -7.39 0.97
N THR A 486 39.57 -8.50 1.67
CA THR A 486 39.72 -9.85 1.09
C THR A 486 38.74 -10.18 -0.02
N THR A 487 37.66 -9.39 -0.18
CA THR A 487 36.52 -9.64 -1.08
C THR A 487 35.70 -10.90 -0.74
N HIS A 488 35.98 -11.57 0.38
CA HIS A 488 35.17 -12.67 0.91
C HIS A 488 34.00 -12.16 1.75
N THR A 489 33.21 -11.27 1.16
CA THR A 489 32.15 -10.51 1.84
C THR A 489 30.78 -11.18 1.80
N LEU A 490 30.71 -12.50 1.55
CA LEU A 490 29.43 -13.21 1.60
C LEU A 490 28.87 -13.16 3.03
N GLY A 491 27.64 -12.66 3.20
CA GLY A 491 27.06 -12.38 4.51
C GLY A 491 27.40 -11.02 5.12
N MET A 492 28.15 -10.15 4.41
CA MET A 492 28.36 -8.76 4.80
C MET A 492 27.41 -7.85 4.02
N PHE A 493 26.38 -7.34 4.70
CA PHE A 493 25.25 -6.64 4.09
C PHE A 493 25.67 -5.54 3.09
N GLN A 494 24.93 -5.44 1.98
CA GLN A 494 25.14 -4.54 0.83
C GLN A 494 26.39 -4.79 -0.03
N ILE A 495 27.42 -5.46 0.49
CA ILE A 495 28.68 -5.68 -0.23
C ILE A 495 28.91 -7.13 -0.69
N GLU A 496 27.84 -7.93 -0.80
CA GLU A 496 27.90 -9.37 -1.10
C GLU A 496 27.84 -9.70 -2.60
N SER A 497 27.27 -8.79 -3.41
CA SER A 497 26.98 -9.06 -4.83
C SER A 497 28.27 -9.21 -5.65
N PRO A 498 28.27 -9.98 -6.76
CA PRO A 498 29.46 -10.13 -7.60
C PRO A 498 30.07 -8.79 -8.05
N GLY A 499 29.23 -7.81 -8.40
CA GLY A 499 29.68 -6.47 -8.80
C GLY A 499 30.30 -5.68 -7.63
N GLN A 500 29.68 -5.72 -6.46
CA GLN A 500 30.20 -5.04 -5.26
C GLN A 500 31.53 -5.65 -4.79
N ARG A 501 31.64 -6.97 -4.82
CA ARG A 501 32.89 -7.69 -4.51
C ARG A 501 34.03 -7.31 -5.46
N GLU A 502 33.74 -7.14 -6.75
CA GLU A 502 34.72 -6.66 -7.72
C GLU A 502 35.14 -5.21 -7.42
N LEU A 503 34.20 -4.34 -7.05
CA LEU A 503 34.48 -2.94 -6.73
C LEU A 503 35.36 -2.81 -5.49
N ILE A 504 35.03 -3.50 -4.40
CA ILE A 504 35.87 -3.58 -3.18
C ILE A 504 37.28 -4.08 -3.49
N GLY A 505 37.41 -5.08 -4.36
CA GLY A 505 38.71 -5.60 -4.78
C GLY A 505 39.58 -4.53 -5.45
N LYS A 506 38.98 -3.55 -6.13
CA LYS A 506 39.68 -2.44 -6.79
C LYS A 506 39.88 -1.24 -5.86
N MET A 507 38.86 -0.90 -5.08
CA MET A 507 38.85 0.27 -4.20
C MET A 507 39.74 0.06 -2.98
N GLN A 508 39.74 -1.15 -2.42
CA GLN A 508 40.45 -1.51 -1.18
C GLN A 508 40.13 -0.54 -0.03
N PRO A 509 38.85 -0.47 0.41
CA PRO A 509 38.40 0.52 1.38
C PRO A 509 39.21 0.44 2.67
N ASP A 510 39.60 1.60 3.21
CA ASP A 510 40.37 1.71 4.45
C ASP A 510 39.75 2.63 5.51
N VAL A 511 38.73 3.38 5.13
CA VAL A 511 37.90 4.18 6.03
C VAL A 511 36.41 3.96 5.78
N TYR A 512 35.57 4.34 6.75
CA TYR A 512 34.13 4.13 6.68
C TYR A 512 33.48 4.85 5.49
N GLU A 513 33.99 6.04 5.14
CA GLU A 513 33.52 6.84 4.00
C GLU A 513 33.68 6.12 2.66
N ASP A 514 34.68 5.26 2.50
CA ASP A 514 34.86 4.48 1.27
C ASP A 514 33.70 3.51 1.06
N LEU A 515 33.20 2.89 2.13
CA LEU A 515 32.04 1.99 2.06
C LEU A 515 30.75 2.75 1.72
N ILE A 516 30.61 3.98 2.23
CA ILE A 516 29.51 4.86 1.83
C ILE A 516 29.59 5.15 0.33
N ALA A 517 30.79 5.43 -0.18
CA ALA A 517 31.02 5.70 -1.60
C ALA A 517 30.85 4.47 -2.51
N ASP A 518 31.20 3.26 -2.04
CA ASP A 518 31.07 1.99 -2.76
C ASP A 518 29.61 1.58 -3.03
N ILE A 519 28.74 1.84 -2.05
CA ILE A 519 27.33 1.47 -2.10
C ILE A 519 26.47 2.53 -2.84
N SER A 520 26.96 3.78 -2.90
CA SER A 520 26.29 4.93 -3.53
C SER A 520 26.37 4.91 -5.04
#